data_AF-A0A095BUM9-F1
#
_entry.id   AF-A0A095BUM9-F1
#
_cell.length_a   1.000
_cell.length_b   1.000
_cell.length_c   1.000
_cell.angle_alpha   90.00
_cell.angle_beta   90.00
_cell.angle_gamma   90.00
#
_symmetry.space_group_name_H-M   'P 1'
#
loop_
_entity.id
_entity.type
_entity.pdbx_description
1 polymer ?
#
loop_
_entity_poly.entity_id
_entity_poly.type
_entity_poly.pdbx_seq_one_letter_code
_entity_poly.pdbx_strand_id
1 'polypeptide(L)'
;MSLEYARVGNIEDITSIGSTTSFLQATAAEVRSTRVNWQSYLQGQIINDEQYSFITRLDNAPTAEARNHVIRADENMTARVFIFILNKISKEQTLRYILTLIDDMLQ
;
A
#
# COMPACT_ATOMS: atom_id res chain seq x y z
N MET A 1 25.20 27.53 13.35
CA MET A 1 24.66 26.46 14.20
C MET A 1 23.30 26.10 13.64
N SER A 2 23.25 24.97 12.96
CA SER A 2 22.13 24.48 12.16
C SER A 2 20.94 24.10 13.04
N LEU A 3 19.76 24.57 12.67
CA LEU A 3 18.50 23.94 13.04
C LEU A 3 17.65 23.88 11.78
N GLU A 4 17.99 22.90 10.96
CA GLU A 4 17.14 22.34 9.92
C GLU A 4 15.95 21.71 10.64
N TYR A 5 14.93 22.53 10.92
CA TYR A 5 13.66 22.04 11.43
C TYR A 5 13.04 21.20 10.33
N ALA A 6 12.93 19.91 10.63
CA ALA A 6 12.20 18.92 9.87
C ALA A 6 10.92 19.55 9.31
N ARG A 7 10.77 19.48 7.98
CA ARG A 7 9.53 19.72 7.24
C ARG A 7 8.47 18.74 7.74
N VAL A 8 7.87 19.03 8.89
CA VAL A 8 6.53 18.57 9.20
C VAL A 8 5.65 19.44 8.32
N GLY A 9 5.16 18.87 7.21
CA GLY A 9 4.34 19.59 6.24
C GLY A 9 3.21 20.32 6.95
N ASN A 10 3.19 21.64 6.80
CA ASN A 10 2.17 22.50 7.39
C ASN A 10 0.80 22.08 6.85
N ILE A 11 -0.18 22.01 7.75
CA ILE A 11 -1.59 21.74 7.46
C ILE A 11 -2.17 22.76 6.45
N GLU A 12 -1.53 23.91 6.29
CA GLU A 12 -1.90 24.97 5.36
C GLU A 12 -1.65 24.63 3.88
N ASP A 13 -0.67 23.77 3.55
CA ASP A 13 -0.40 23.33 2.16
C ASP A 13 -1.51 22.41 1.59
N ILE A 14 -2.35 21.87 2.47
CA ILE A 14 -3.43 20.91 2.15
C ILE A 14 -4.65 21.62 1.54
N THR A 15 -4.75 22.96 1.64
CA THR A 15 -6.01 23.70 1.41
C THR A 15 -6.29 24.19 -0.02
N SER A 16 -5.37 24.04 -0.98
CA SER A 16 -5.72 24.33 -2.38
C SER A 16 -6.36 23.09 -3.00
N ILE A 17 -7.62 23.21 -3.42
CA ILE A 17 -8.48 22.11 -3.91
C ILE A 17 -7.90 21.43 -5.18
N GLY A 18 -6.84 21.98 -5.79
CA GLY A 18 -6.03 21.33 -6.82
C GLY A 18 -4.67 20.76 -6.35
N SER A 19 -4.17 21.13 -5.17
CA SER A 19 -2.93 20.62 -4.57
C SER A 19 -3.16 19.43 -3.64
N THR A 20 -4.36 19.25 -3.06
CA THR A 20 -4.63 18.12 -2.16
C THR A 20 -4.56 16.78 -2.91
N THR A 21 -5.14 16.70 -4.11
CA THR A 21 -5.05 15.51 -4.97
C THR A 21 -3.61 15.25 -5.41
N SER A 22 -2.86 16.29 -5.77
CA SER A 22 -1.46 16.12 -6.18
C SER A 22 -0.55 15.71 -5.02
N PHE A 23 -0.82 16.22 -3.81
CA PHE A 23 -0.13 15.83 -2.58
C PHE A 23 -0.43 14.39 -2.21
N LEU A 24 -1.70 13.97 -2.19
CA LEU A 24 -2.09 12.59 -1.91
C LEU A 24 -1.52 11.62 -2.95
N GLN A 25 -1.54 11.99 -4.24
CA GLN A 25 -0.91 11.22 -5.30
C GLN A 25 0.61 11.11 -5.12
N ALA A 26 1.28 12.20 -4.73
CA ALA A 26 2.71 12.21 -4.46
C ALA A 26 3.06 11.33 -3.24
N THR A 27 2.31 11.45 -2.15
CA THR A 27 2.47 10.59 -0.97
C THR A 27 2.21 9.13 -1.31
N ALA A 28 1.19 8.82 -2.12
CA ALA A 28 0.92 7.46 -2.56
C ALA A 28 2.07 6.91 -3.44
N ALA A 29 2.63 7.73 -4.33
CA ALA A 29 3.79 7.35 -5.13
C ALA A 29 5.03 7.06 -4.27
N GLU A 30 5.27 7.89 -3.25
CA GLU A 30 6.35 7.68 -2.27
C GLU A 30 6.15 6.38 -1.48
N VAL A 31 4.93 6.13 -0.98
CA VAL A 31 4.59 4.90 -0.27
C VAL A 31 4.81 3.68 -1.19
N ARG A 32 4.42 3.75 -2.46
CA ARG A 32 4.65 2.67 -3.44
C ARG A 32 6.13 2.42 -3.74
N SER A 33 7.00 3.43 -3.58
CA SER A 33 8.45 3.24 -3.75
C SER A 33 9.08 2.39 -2.65
N THR A 34 8.38 2.23 -1.51
CA THR A 34 8.90 1.50 -0.35
C THR A 34 8.34 0.08 -0.34
N ARG A 35 9.15 -0.91 -0.72
CA ARG A 35 8.71 -2.32 -0.73
C ARG A 35 8.47 -2.86 0.66
N VAL A 36 7.31 -3.50 0.84
CA VAL A 36 6.99 -4.25 2.06
C VAL A 36 7.73 -5.58 2.04
N ASN A 37 8.37 -5.93 3.16
CA ASN A 37 9.00 -7.24 3.31
C ASN A 37 7.96 -8.31 3.71
N TRP A 38 7.26 -8.86 2.73
CA TRP A 38 6.25 -9.92 2.93
C TRP A 38 6.83 -11.20 3.54
N GLN A 39 8.12 -11.49 3.31
CA GLN A 39 8.78 -12.68 3.83
C GLN A 39 8.81 -12.69 5.37
N SER A 40 9.03 -11.52 5.99
CA SER A 40 9.03 -11.41 7.45
C SER A 40 7.66 -11.70 8.06
N TYR A 41 6.58 -11.36 7.35
CA TYR A 41 5.22 -11.66 7.80
C TYR A 41 4.89 -13.14 7.68
N LEU A 42 5.40 -13.83 6.64
CA LEU A 42 5.28 -15.28 6.49
C LEU A 42 6.07 -16.02 7.57
N GLN A 43 7.34 -15.65 7.77
CA GLN A 43 8.21 -16.25 8.80
C GLN A 43 7.66 -16.02 10.22
N GLY A 44 7.06 -14.86 10.47
CA GLY A 44 6.39 -14.54 11.73
C GLY A 44 5.00 -15.18 11.88
N GLN A 45 4.55 -15.98 10.91
CA GLN A 45 3.22 -16.61 10.88
C GLN A 45 2.06 -15.62 11.00
N ILE A 46 2.28 -14.36 10.60
CA ILE A 46 1.23 -13.33 10.56
C ILE A 46 0.34 -13.54 9.33
N ILE A 47 0.94 -13.97 8.23
CA ILE A 47 0.26 -14.43 7.01
C ILE A 47 0.66 -15.88 6.70
N ASN A 48 -0.19 -16.59 5.95
CA ASN A 48 0.07 -17.94 5.47
C ASN A 48 0.65 -17.95 4.03
N ASP A 49 1.00 -19.14 3.53
CA ASP A 49 1.59 -19.30 2.19
C ASP A 49 0.68 -18.82 1.05
N GLU A 50 -0.64 -19.02 1.19
CA GLU A 50 -1.63 -18.59 0.20
C GLU A 50 -1.67 -17.06 0.08
N GLN A 51 -1.73 -16.36 1.22
CA GLN A 51 -1.71 -14.91 1.31
C GLN A 51 -0.38 -14.33 0.84
N TYR A 52 0.74 -14.98 1.22
CA TYR A 52 2.07 -14.59 0.77
C TYR A 52 2.22 -14.73 -0.75
N SER A 53 1.77 -15.86 -1.33
CA SER A 53 1.80 -16.08 -2.77
C SER A 53 0.93 -15.06 -3.52
N PHE A 54 -0.25 -14.77 -3.00
CA PHE A 54 -1.13 -13.74 -3.55
C PHE A 54 -0.47 -12.36 -3.56
N ILE A 55 -0.07 -11.87 -2.39
CA ILE A 55 0.44 -10.50 -2.25
C ILE A 55 1.74 -10.32 -3.02
N THR A 56 2.59 -11.33 -3.08
CA THR A 56 3.83 -11.30 -3.87
C THR A 56 3.56 -11.25 -5.37
N ARG A 57 2.56 -11.98 -5.88
CA ARG A 57 2.16 -11.88 -7.29
C ARG A 57 1.59 -10.50 -7.63
N LEU A 58 0.76 -9.96 -6.74
CA LEU A 58 0.20 -8.62 -6.90
C LEU A 58 1.30 -7.54 -6.88
N ASP A 59 2.25 -7.64 -5.95
CA ASP A 59 3.36 -6.70 -5.76
C ASP A 59 4.35 -6.70 -6.94
N ASN A 60 4.55 -7.86 -7.57
CA ASN A 60 5.43 -8.00 -8.73
C ASN A 60 4.74 -7.71 -10.07
N ALA A 61 3.43 -7.44 -10.09
CA ALA A 61 2.72 -7.09 -11.31
C ALA A 61 3.06 -5.64 -11.74
N PRO A 62 3.78 -5.47 -12.88
CA PRO A 62 4.40 -4.18 -13.20
C PRO A 62 3.43 -3.15 -13.79
N THR A 63 2.28 -3.58 -14.32
CA THR A 63 1.27 -2.69 -14.92
C THR A 63 -0.08 -2.83 -14.22
N ALA A 64 -0.93 -1.81 -14.38
CA ALA A 64 -2.29 -1.82 -13.84
C ALA A 64 -3.11 -3.00 -14.41
N GLU A 65 -2.94 -3.32 -15.69
CA GLU A 65 -3.60 -4.45 -16.34
C GLU A 65 -3.16 -5.79 -15.74
N ALA A 66 -1.87 -5.96 -15.46
CA ALA A 66 -1.34 -7.17 -14.84
C ALA A 66 -1.87 -7.33 -13.40
N ARG A 67 -1.97 -6.23 -12.63
CA ARG A 67 -2.58 -6.25 -11.29
C ARG A 67 -4.06 -6.61 -11.37
N ASN A 68 -4.80 -5.99 -12.29
CA ASN A 68 -6.21 -6.30 -12.54
C ASN A 68 -6.41 -7.76 -12.94
N HIS A 69 -5.49 -8.36 -13.68
CA HIS A 69 -5.53 -9.78 -13.99
C HIS A 69 -5.37 -10.64 -12.73
N VAL A 70 -4.41 -10.33 -11.85
CA VAL A 70 -4.23 -11.03 -10.57
C VAL A 70 -5.48 -10.93 -9.69
N ILE A 71 -6.09 -9.75 -9.64
CA ILE A 71 -7.31 -9.48 -8.84
C ILE A 71 -8.51 -10.25 -9.39
N ARG A 72 -8.74 -10.19 -10.72
CA ARG A 72 -9.88 -10.83 -11.37
C ARG A 72 -9.75 -12.35 -11.47
N ALA A 73 -8.53 -12.88 -11.37
CA ALA A 73 -8.31 -14.31 -11.33
C ALA A 73 -9.00 -14.96 -10.10
N ASP A 74 -9.09 -14.23 -8.97
CA ASP A 74 -9.87 -14.64 -7.81
C ASP A 74 -10.27 -13.42 -6.96
N GLU A 75 -11.43 -12.85 -7.28
CA GLU A 75 -11.96 -11.65 -6.62
C GLU A 75 -12.28 -11.91 -5.14
N ASN A 76 -12.71 -13.13 -4.81
CA ASN A 76 -13.11 -13.50 -3.46
C ASN A 76 -11.88 -13.68 -2.56
N MET A 77 -10.84 -14.34 -3.07
CA MET A 77 -9.54 -14.44 -2.40
C MET A 77 -8.90 -13.07 -2.23
N THR A 78 -9.01 -12.19 -3.22
CA THR A 78 -8.48 -10.82 -3.13
C THR A 78 -9.05 -10.07 -1.92
N ALA A 79 -10.38 -9.99 -1.81
CA ALA A 79 -11.04 -9.34 -0.68
C ALA A 79 -10.66 -9.97 0.66
N ARG A 80 -10.60 -11.30 0.73
CA ARG A 80 -10.22 -12.04 1.94
C ARG A 80 -8.78 -11.73 2.38
N VAL A 81 -7.83 -11.72 1.46
CA VAL A 81 -6.42 -11.44 1.76
C VAL A 81 -6.26 -10.02 2.28
N PHE A 82 -6.88 -9.03 1.65
CA PHE A 82 -6.82 -7.64 2.11
C PHE A 82 -7.44 -7.46 3.50
N ILE A 83 -8.64 -8.00 3.73
CA ILE A 83 -9.31 -7.94 5.05
C ILE A 83 -8.45 -8.63 6.12
N PHE A 84 -7.86 -9.80 5.80
CA PHE A 84 -7.01 -10.52 6.73
C PHE A 84 -5.76 -9.72 7.09
N ILE A 85 -5.05 -9.20 6.09
CA ILE A 85 -3.84 -8.39 6.28
C ILE A 85 -4.15 -7.15 7.13
N LEU A 86 -5.23 -6.43 6.84
CA LEU A 86 -5.64 -5.24 7.60
C LEU A 86 -5.99 -5.58 9.06
N ASN A 87 -6.55 -6.76 9.33
CA ASN A 87 -6.85 -7.20 10.70
C ASN A 87 -5.61 -7.70 11.48
N LYS A 88 -4.59 -8.21 10.79
CA LYS A 88 -3.43 -8.85 11.43
C LYS A 88 -2.18 -7.99 11.49
N ILE A 89 -2.01 -7.06 10.55
CA ILE A 89 -0.81 -6.23 10.44
C ILE A 89 -1.14 -4.80 10.87
N SER A 90 -0.60 -4.37 12.01
CA SER A 90 -0.76 -2.98 12.50
C SER A 90 0.46 -2.09 12.23
N LYS A 91 1.45 -2.58 11.46
CA LYS A 91 2.63 -1.77 11.09
C LYS A 91 2.21 -0.66 10.13
N GLU A 92 2.36 0.59 10.56
CA GLU A 92 1.85 1.77 9.86
C GLU A 92 2.25 1.84 8.38
N GLN A 93 3.54 1.60 8.08
CA GLN A 93 4.04 1.59 6.71
C GLN A 93 3.31 0.55 5.83
N THR A 94 3.09 -0.65 6.37
CA THR A 94 2.44 -1.74 5.64
C THR A 94 0.95 -1.45 5.43
N LEU A 95 0.30 -0.84 6.44
CA LEU A 95 -1.09 -0.38 6.31
C LEU A 95 -1.22 0.69 5.23
N ARG A 96 -0.35 1.71 5.25
CA ARG A 96 -0.33 2.75 4.20
C ARG A 96 -0.15 2.14 2.81
N TYR A 97 0.76 1.19 2.66
CA TYR A 97 0.98 0.50 1.39
C TYR A 97 -0.25 -0.28 0.93
N ILE A 98 -0.87 -1.05 1.82
CA ILE A 98 -2.10 -1.79 1.50
C ILE A 98 -3.24 -0.86 1.11
N LEU A 99 -3.41 0.27 1.81
CA LEU A 99 -4.43 1.26 1.46
C LEU A 99 -4.18 1.86 0.07
N THR A 100 -2.93 2.13 -0.31
CA THR A 100 -2.62 2.60 -1.67
C THR A 100 -2.92 1.56 -2.75
N LEU A 101 -2.73 0.27 -2.45
CA LEU A 101 -3.12 -0.80 -3.38
C LEU A 101 -4.64 -0.90 -3.52
N ILE A 102 -5.39 -0.74 -2.42
CA ILE A 102 -6.86 -0.74 -2.47
C ILE A 102 -7.36 0.48 -3.26
N ASP A 103 -6.75 1.65 -3.06
CA ASP A 103 -7.09 2.85 -3.83
C ASP A 103 -6.85 2.64 -5.34
N ASP A 104 -5.70 2.06 -5.73
CA ASP A 104 -5.39 1.69 -7.11
C ASP A 104 -6.40 0.72 -7.73
N MET A 105 -7.05 -0.12 -6.92
CA MET A 105 -8.06 -1.08 -7.37
C MET A 105 -9.44 -0.47 -7.59
N LEU A 106 -9.73 0.64 -6.90
CA LEU A 106 -11.03 1.30 -6.93
C LEU A 106 -11.10 2.40 -8.00
N GLN A 107 -9.96 2.85 -8.51
CA GLN A 107 -9.84 3.78 -9.64
C GLN A 107 -10.05 3.07 -10.99
#